data_AF-A0A388KHW7-F1
#
_entry.id   AF-A0A388KHW7-F1
#
_cell.length_a   1.000
_cell.length_b   1.000
_cell.length_c   1.000
_cell.angle_alpha   90.00
_cell.angle_beta   90.00
_cell.angle_gamma   90.00
#
_symmetry.space_group_name_H-M   'P 1'
#
loop_
_entity.id
_entity.type
_entity.pdbx_description
1 polymer ?
#
loop_
_entity_poly.entity_id
_entity_poly.type
_entity_poly.pdbx_seq_one_letter_code
_entity_poly.pdbx_strand_id
1 'polypeptide(L)'
;MASNGVNVPGVRTCYNYGQPGHISRYCPLPDRRLNGVQSGNTAIVPSQPLLTVPPAGVGTTIPFYPNQFNGGGSGSGLGRRVSTLEEIVGKINSKHEADEARERLQREEEERKKREREEERREKEKKQREDFQSLMHKEMSTKLDKVCDAVNGKKAGESEEIMNLNAQIEDLRQSLKGKQKVVEDEEVTKLRAEVERLKRGRDVASTWTTVTRLVSEAEELARLRREQVDTQAATNKRLASLEEVIHALQKQCELAEANAEAWRSEALRPGNKRGSVAIGHTPVTEARVRPRVTPAASPCTVNQQIKGIVERYQREVDLQKEMRL
;
A
#
# COMPACT_ATOMS: atom_id res chain seq x y z
N MET A 1 -3.20 35.23 23.72
CA MET A 1 -3.19 34.28 24.86
C MET A 1 -4.34 33.30 24.64
N ALA A 2 -4.03 32.11 24.10
CA ALA A 2 -5.03 31.09 23.79
C ALA A 2 -4.96 29.99 24.86
N SER A 3 -6.08 29.72 25.52
CA SER A 3 -6.19 28.74 26.60
C SER A 3 -6.07 27.32 26.05
N ASN A 4 -5.04 26.60 26.48
CA ASN A 4 -4.89 25.16 26.27
C ASN A 4 -5.95 24.42 27.09
N GLY A 5 -7.04 24.02 26.43
CA GLY A 5 -8.02 23.09 26.99
C GLY A 5 -7.37 21.72 27.20
N VAL A 6 -7.06 21.40 28.45
CA VAL A 6 -6.59 20.08 28.87
C VAL A 6 -7.69 19.08 28.54
N ASN A 7 -7.47 18.30 27.48
CA ASN A 7 -8.34 17.20 27.07
C ASN A 7 -8.17 16.07 28.09
N VAL A 8 -8.92 16.14 29.19
CA VAL A 8 -8.98 15.08 30.19
C VAL A 8 -9.55 13.85 29.48
N PRO A 9 -8.78 12.75 29.33
CA PRO A 9 -9.29 11.54 28.72
C PRO A 9 -10.52 11.10 29.50
N GLY A 10 -11.70 11.18 28.87
CA GLY A 10 -12.94 10.73 29.49
C GLY A 10 -12.73 9.32 30.02
N VAL A 11 -12.81 9.17 31.34
CA VAL A 11 -12.53 7.92 32.05
C VAL A 11 -13.46 6.84 31.49
N ARG A 12 -12.91 5.98 30.63
CA ARG A 12 -13.69 4.91 30.00
C ARG A 12 -13.98 3.87 31.06
N THR A 13 -15.25 3.71 31.39
CA THR A 13 -15.75 2.65 32.25
C THR A 13 -15.97 1.38 31.43
N CYS A 14 -15.77 0.22 32.06
CA CYS A 14 -16.01 -1.07 31.44
C CYS A 14 -17.49 -1.22 31.07
N TYR A 15 -17.81 -1.58 29.82
CA TYR A 15 -19.21 -1.71 29.40
C TYR A 15 -19.94 -2.88 30.05
N ASN A 16 -19.24 -3.85 30.64
CA ASN A 16 -19.87 -5.01 31.28
C ASN A 16 -20.39 -4.68 32.69
N TYR A 17 -19.67 -3.85 33.47
CA TYR A 17 -20.02 -3.57 34.86
C TYR A 17 -19.76 -2.14 35.37
N GLY A 18 -19.32 -1.23 34.49
CA GLY A 18 -19.27 0.20 34.75
C GLY A 18 -18.08 0.69 35.59
N GLN A 19 -17.13 -0.15 35.99
CA GLN A 19 -15.95 0.34 36.71
C GLN A 19 -14.87 0.90 35.77
N PRO A 20 -14.19 1.98 36.18
CA PRO A 20 -13.06 2.54 35.44
C PRO A 20 -11.81 1.64 35.54
N GLY A 21 -10.88 1.80 34.60
CA GLY A 21 -9.54 1.18 34.67
C GLY A 21 -9.29 0.02 33.69
N HIS A 22 -10.29 -0.44 32.95
CA HIS A 22 -10.12 -1.45 31.90
C HIS A 22 -11.30 -1.43 30.91
N ILE A 23 -11.11 -2.07 29.76
CA ILE A 23 -12.14 -2.25 28.71
C ILE A 23 -12.70 -3.67 28.76
N SER A 24 -13.90 -3.92 28.22
CA SER A 24 -14.68 -5.16 28.41
C SER A 24 -13.93 -6.46 28.16
N ARG A 25 -12.94 -6.47 27.27
CA ARG A 25 -12.11 -7.66 26.96
C ARG A 25 -11.15 -8.08 28.09
N TYR A 26 -10.89 -7.20 29.06
CA TYR A 26 -10.05 -7.45 30.23
C TYR A 26 -10.86 -7.45 31.54
N CYS A 27 -12.18 -7.56 31.44
CA CYS A 27 -13.06 -7.63 32.59
C CYS A 27 -12.86 -8.99 33.29
N PRO A 28 -12.50 -9.03 34.59
CA PRO A 28 -12.31 -10.29 35.32
C PRO A 28 -13.65 -11.00 35.60
N LEU A 29 -14.78 -10.32 35.43
CA LEU A 29 -16.12 -10.89 35.55
C LEU A 29 -16.59 -11.44 34.19
N PRO A 30 -17.27 -12.61 34.15
CA PRO A 30 -17.78 -13.18 32.91
C PRO A 30 -18.70 -12.19 32.18
N ASP A 31 -18.61 -12.17 30.85
CA ASP A 31 -19.40 -11.26 30.01
C ASP A 31 -20.90 -11.52 30.22
N ARG A 32 -21.65 -10.53 30.73
CA ARG A 32 -23.10 -10.64 30.93
C ARG A 32 -23.83 -10.96 29.62
N ARG A 33 -23.24 -10.65 28.46
CA ARG A 33 -23.81 -10.97 27.15
C ARG A 33 -23.84 -12.48 26.89
N LEU A 34 -22.93 -13.25 27.48
CA LEU A 34 -22.84 -14.69 27.28
C LEU A 34 -23.72 -15.49 28.25
N ASN A 35 -24.04 -14.94 29.43
CA ASN A 35 -24.88 -15.61 30.43
C ASN A 35 -26.39 -15.36 30.28
N GLY A 36 -26.83 -14.65 29.23
CA GLY A 36 -28.25 -14.39 28.95
C GLY A 36 -28.92 -15.37 27.98
N VAL A 37 -28.20 -16.34 27.40
CA VAL A 37 -28.77 -17.29 26.43
C VAL A 37 -28.33 -18.72 26.75
N GLN A 38 -28.71 -19.18 27.94
CA GLN A 38 -29.03 -20.58 28.17
C GLN A 38 -30.46 -20.66 28.71
N SER A 39 -31.41 -20.23 27.88
CA SER A 39 -32.80 -20.64 28.04
C SER A 39 -33.02 -21.82 27.11
N GLY A 40 -33.10 -23.01 27.70
CA GLY A 40 -33.47 -24.26 27.04
C GLY A 40 -34.92 -24.22 26.55
N ASN A 41 -35.16 -23.45 25.49
CA ASN A 41 -36.39 -23.49 24.72
C ASN A 41 -36.11 -24.14 23.36
N THR A 42 -35.96 -25.46 23.36
CA THR A 42 -36.46 -26.29 22.27
C THR A 42 -38.00 -26.29 22.31
N ALA A 43 -38.60 -25.10 22.23
CA ALA A 43 -39.99 -24.96 21.85
C ALA A 43 -40.01 -24.98 20.32
N ILE A 44 -40.17 -26.19 19.78
CA ILE A 44 -40.77 -26.38 18.46
C ILE A 44 -42.12 -25.68 18.54
N VAL A 45 -42.18 -24.45 18.06
CA VAL A 45 -43.44 -23.86 17.61
C VAL A 45 -43.82 -24.70 16.39
N PRO A 46 -44.93 -25.45 16.39
CA PRO A 46 -45.49 -25.89 15.14
C PRO A 46 -45.86 -24.59 14.41
N SER A 47 -45.08 -24.21 13.41
CA SER A 47 -45.56 -23.26 12.42
C SER A 47 -46.81 -23.91 11.83
N GLN A 48 -47.98 -23.50 12.32
CA GLN A 48 -49.22 -23.79 11.63
C GLN A 48 -49.02 -23.29 10.19
N PRO A 49 -49.25 -24.13 9.17
CA PRO A 49 -49.27 -23.66 7.81
C PRO A 49 -50.45 -22.69 7.72
N LEU A 50 -50.13 -21.40 7.66
CA LEU A 50 -51.06 -20.37 7.24
C LEU A 50 -51.48 -20.73 5.80
N LEU A 51 -52.60 -21.44 5.70
CA LEU A 51 -53.42 -21.58 4.50
C LEU A 51 -53.80 -20.17 4.05
N THR A 52 -52.91 -19.57 3.27
CA THR A 52 -53.24 -18.40 2.47
C THR A 52 -53.96 -18.94 1.25
N VAL A 53 -55.29 -18.98 1.35
CA VAL A 53 -56.17 -19.18 0.20
C VAL A 53 -55.81 -18.10 -0.83
N PRO A 54 -55.40 -18.46 -2.06
CA PRO A 54 -55.19 -17.44 -3.08
C PRO A 54 -56.54 -16.80 -3.42
N PRO A 55 -56.63 -15.46 -3.49
CA PRO A 55 -57.78 -14.84 -4.13
C PRO A 55 -57.83 -15.30 -5.58
N ALA A 56 -58.99 -15.80 -5.98
CA ALA A 56 -59.31 -16.15 -7.34
C ALA A 56 -59.00 -14.97 -8.27
N GLY A 57 -58.20 -15.21 -9.31
CA GLY A 57 -58.05 -14.25 -10.39
C GLY A 57 -56.69 -14.32 -11.06
N VAL A 58 -56.72 -14.50 -12.38
CA VAL A 58 -55.63 -14.38 -13.35
C VAL A 58 -54.92 -15.71 -13.66
N GLY A 59 -55.34 -16.27 -14.80
CA GLY A 59 -54.93 -17.55 -15.33
C GLY A 59 -53.45 -17.63 -15.65
N THR A 60 -52.79 -18.61 -15.05
CA THR A 60 -51.56 -19.17 -15.58
C THR A 60 -51.92 -20.56 -16.10
N THR A 61 -51.94 -20.69 -17.42
CA THR A 61 -52.18 -21.95 -18.13
C THR A 61 -51.09 -22.95 -17.76
N ILE A 62 -51.40 -23.87 -16.84
CA ILE A 62 -50.58 -25.04 -16.56
C ILE A 62 -50.72 -25.99 -17.78
N PRO A 63 -49.61 -26.46 -18.38
CA PRO A 63 -49.67 -27.45 -19.45
C PRO A 63 -50.27 -28.74 -18.89
N PHE A 64 -51.48 -29.02 -19.36
CA PHE A 64 -52.28 -30.19 -19.06
C PHE A 64 -51.63 -31.40 -19.75
N TYR A 65 -50.90 -32.22 -19.01
CA TYR A 65 -50.46 -33.51 -19.53
C TYR A 65 -51.67 -34.46 -19.55
N PRO A 66 -52.06 -35.00 -20.72
CA PRO A 66 -53.19 -35.90 -20.81
C PRO A 66 -52.82 -37.24 -20.19
N ASN A 67 -53.41 -37.52 -19.03
CA ASN A 67 -53.26 -38.77 -18.31
C ASN A 67 -54.16 -39.83 -18.95
N GLN A 68 -53.66 -40.51 -19.97
CA GLN A 68 -54.35 -41.59 -20.68
C GLN A 68 -54.04 -42.92 -19.98
N PHE A 69 -54.71 -43.19 -18.86
CA PHE A 69 -54.71 -44.50 -18.23
C PHE A 69 -55.94 -45.27 -18.69
N ASN A 70 -55.77 -46.10 -19.72
CA ASN A 70 -56.74 -47.15 -20.02
C ASN A 70 -56.05 -48.34 -20.70
N GLY A 71 -56.30 -49.55 -20.20
CA GLY A 71 -56.00 -50.80 -20.91
C GLY A 71 -54.96 -51.67 -20.23
N GLY A 72 -55.41 -52.80 -19.67
CA GLY A 72 -54.61 -53.75 -18.92
C GLY A 72 -53.60 -54.53 -19.76
N GLY A 73 -52.61 -55.11 -19.07
CA GLY A 73 -51.66 -56.04 -19.65
C GLY A 73 -50.30 -56.04 -18.95
N SER A 74 -50.12 -56.98 -18.02
CA SER A 74 -48.83 -57.55 -17.57
C SER A 74 -47.70 -56.60 -17.15
N GLY A 75 -47.56 -56.41 -15.83
CA GLY A 75 -46.27 -56.47 -15.13
C GLY A 75 -45.15 -55.48 -15.46
N SER A 76 -45.37 -54.45 -16.28
CA SER A 76 -44.29 -53.64 -16.88
C SER A 76 -44.33 -52.14 -16.55
N GLY A 77 -45.19 -51.71 -15.62
CA GLY A 77 -45.35 -50.29 -15.26
C GLY A 77 -44.27 -49.75 -14.32
N LEU A 78 -43.74 -50.58 -13.43
CA LEU A 78 -42.66 -50.20 -12.53
C LEU A 78 -41.34 -50.02 -13.28
N GLY A 79 -41.04 -50.90 -14.24
CA GLY A 79 -39.82 -50.83 -15.04
C GLY A 79 -39.66 -49.51 -15.79
N ARG A 80 -40.71 -49.03 -16.49
CA ARG A 80 -40.66 -47.74 -17.20
C ARG A 80 -40.40 -46.55 -16.28
N ARG A 81 -41.04 -46.52 -15.10
CA ARG A 81 -40.84 -45.44 -14.12
C ARG A 81 -39.42 -45.45 -13.56
N VAL A 82 -38.86 -46.63 -13.30
CA VAL A 82 -37.47 -46.79 -12.84
C VAL A 82 -36.50 -46.31 -13.92
N SER A 83 -36.67 -46.71 -15.18
CA SER A 83 -35.81 -46.25 -16.27
C SER A 83 -35.85 -44.73 -16.48
N THR A 84 -37.02 -44.09 -16.35
CA THR A 84 -37.11 -42.62 -16.40
C THR A 84 -36.41 -41.95 -15.22
N LEU A 85 -36.50 -42.51 -14.02
CA LEU A 85 -35.79 -41.99 -12.85
C LEU A 85 -34.28 -42.16 -12.99
N GLU A 86 -33.82 -43.32 -13.49
CA GLU A 86 -32.40 -43.57 -13.77
C GLU A 86 -31.86 -42.56 -14.79
N GLU A 87 -32.62 -42.25 -15.86
CA GLU A 87 -32.24 -41.24 -16.84
C GLU A 87 -32.16 -39.83 -16.22
N ILE A 88 -33.13 -39.46 -15.37
CA ILE A 88 -33.13 -38.16 -14.69
C ILE A 88 -31.96 -38.05 -13.71
N VAL A 89 -31.70 -39.08 -12.90
CA VAL A 89 -30.57 -39.12 -11.97
C VAL A 89 -29.26 -39.07 -12.73
N GLY A 90 -29.13 -39.80 -13.84
CA GLY A 90 -27.98 -39.74 -14.73
C GLY A 90 -27.73 -38.32 -15.25
N LYS A 91 -28.77 -37.63 -15.75
CA LYS A 91 -28.66 -36.24 -16.21
C LYS A 91 -28.26 -35.28 -15.10
N ILE A 92 -28.80 -35.44 -13.88
CA ILE A 92 -28.44 -34.62 -12.72
C ILE A 92 -26.98 -34.85 -12.35
N ASN A 93 -26.53 -36.10 -12.30
CA ASN A 93 -25.15 -36.44 -11.95
C ASN A 93 -24.16 -35.90 -12.99
N SER A 94 -24.41 -36.12 -14.28
CA SER A 94 -23.56 -35.58 -15.36
C SER A 94 -23.50 -34.04 -15.34
N LYS A 95 -24.61 -33.37 -15.02
CA LYS A 95 -24.61 -31.91 -14.86
C LYS A 95 -23.80 -31.48 -13.64
N HIS A 96 -23.95 -32.17 -12.52
CA HIS A 96 -23.21 -31.85 -11.30
C HIS A 96 -21.69 -32.02 -11.50
N GLU A 97 -21.26 -33.12 -12.12
CA GLU A 97 -19.85 -33.36 -12.46
C GLU A 97 -19.31 -32.28 -13.42
N ALA A 98 -20.10 -31.89 -14.43
CA ALA A 98 -19.72 -30.82 -15.35
C ALA A 98 -19.63 -29.45 -14.65
N ASP A 99 -20.52 -29.16 -13.70
CA ASP A 99 -20.53 -27.92 -12.93
C ASP A 99 -19.32 -27.88 -11.98
N GLU A 100 -19.02 -28.99 -11.29
CA GLU A 100 -17.86 -29.12 -10.41
C GLU A 100 -16.53 -29.03 -11.18
N ALA A 101 -16.46 -29.59 -12.39
CA ALA A 101 -15.29 -29.46 -13.25
C ALA A 101 -15.07 -27.99 -13.68
N ARG A 102 -16.14 -27.25 -14.00
CA ARG A 102 -16.02 -25.82 -14.32
C ARG A 102 -15.58 -24.99 -13.12
N GLU A 103 -16.09 -25.30 -11.93
CA GLU A 103 -15.70 -24.62 -10.70
C GLU A 103 -14.22 -24.89 -10.34
N ARG A 104 -13.77 -26.14 -10.51
CA ARG A 104 -12.35 -26.50 -10.34
C ARG A 104 -11.44 -25.73 -11.30
N LEU A 105 -11.83 -25.64 -12.58
CA LEU A 105 -11.07 -24.88 -13.57
C LEU A 105 -11.01 -23.38 -13.23
N GLN A 106 -12.11 -22.79 -12.76
CA GLN A 106 -12.13 -21.39 -12.33
C GLN A 106 -11.20 -21.15 -11.14
N ARG A 107 -11.21 -22.04 -10.14
CA ARG A 107 -10.30 -21.95 -8.99
C ARG A 107 -8.83 -22.04 -9.40
N GLU A 108 -8.49 -22.94 -10.33
CA GLU A 108 -7.12 -23.06 -10.86
C GLU A 108 -6.69 -21.83 -11.67
N GLU A 109 -7.59 -21.26 -12.46
CA GLU A 109 -7.31 -20.04 -13.24
C GLU A 109 -7.09 -18.81 -12.34
N GLU A 110 -7.91 -18.65 -11.30
CA GLU A 110 -7.74 -17.60 -10.29
C GLU A 110 -6.43 -17.75 -9.52
N GLU A 111 -6.07 -18.98 -9.15
CA GLU A 111 -4.79 -19.26 -8.50
C GLU A 111 -3.60 -18.96 -9.42
N ARG A 112 -3.70 -19.35 -10.71
CA ARG A 112 -2.69 -19.01 -11.72
C ARG A 112 -2.53 -17.51 -11.88
N LYS A 113 -3.64 -16.77 -11.95
CA LYS A 113 -3.64 -15.30 -12.03
C LYS A 113 -3.05 -14.65 -10.78
N LYS A 114 -3.27 -15.25 -9.60
CA LYS A 114 -2.66 -14.80 -8.34
C LYS A 114 -1.14 -15.01 -8.35
N ARG A 115 -0.67 -16.17 -8.82
CA ARG A 115 0.78 -16.47 -8.96
C ARG A 115 1.45 -15.50 -9.94
N GLU A 116 0.82 -15.22 -11.08
CA GLU A 116 1.34 -14.27 -12.09
C GLU A 116 1.46 -12.84 -11.53
N ARG A 117 0.47 -12.35 -10.78
CA ARG A 117 0.53 -11.02 -10.12
C ARG A 117 1.63 -10.95 -9.05
N GLU A 118 1.87 -12.05 -8.34
CA GLU A 118 2.95 -12.11 -7.35
C GLU A 118 4.32 -12.10 -8.03
N GLU A 119 4.49 -12.86 -9.12
CA GLU A 119 5.71 -12.84 -9.92
C GLU A 119 5.98 -11.45 -10.54
N GLU A 120 4.95 -10.79 -11.06
CA GLU A 120 5.06 -9.42 -11.57
C GLU A 120 5.52 -8.42 -10.49
N ARG A 121 5.04 -8.57 -9.25
CA ARG A 121 5.52 -7.78 -8.12
C ARG A 121 7.01 -8.03 -7.84
N ARG A 122 7.45 -9.28 -7.87
CA ARG A 122 8.86 -9.64 -7.64
C ARG A 122 9.77 -9.08 -8.73
N GLU A 123 9.31 -9.12 -9.99
CA GLU A 123 10.08 -8.58 -11.11
C GLU A 123 10.18 -7.05 -11.06
N LYS A 124 9.09 -6.36 -10.70
CA LYS A 124 9.10 -4.90 -10.48
C LYS A 124 10.07 -4.50 -9.36
N GLU A 125 10.09 -5.24 -8.26
CA GLU A 125 11.02 -4.97 -7.16
C GLU A 125 12.48 -5.24 -7.59
N LYS A 126 12.73 -6.33 -8.31
CA LYS A 126 14.05 -6.63 -8.88
C LYS A 126 14.52 -5.51 -9.81
N LYS A 127 13.66 -5.05 -10.71
CA LYS A 127 13.93 -3.94 -11.62
C LYS A 127 14.23 -2.64 -10.87
N GLN A 128 13.48 -2.31 -9.82
CA GLN A 128 13.75 -1.12 -9.01
C GLN A 128 15.12 -1.17 -8.33
N ARG A 129 15.56 -2.36 -7.85
CA ARG A 129 16.89 -2.53 -7.28
C ARG A 129 17.99 -2.35 -8.33
N GLU A 130 17.80 -2.90 -9.53
CA GLU A 130 18.73 -2.74 -10.66
C GLU A 130 18.80 -1.28 -11.14
N ASP A 131 17.66 -0.61 -11.27
CA ASP A 131 17.57 0.81 -11.65
C ASP A 131 18.27 1.69 -10.61
N PHE A 132 18.09 1.41 -9.32
CA PHE A 132 18.78 2.13 -8.24
C PHE A 132 20.30 1.93 -8.28
N GLN A 133 20.77 0.69 -8.50
CA GLN A 133 22.19 0.40 -8.66
C GLN A 133 22.78 1.08 -9.90
N SER A 134 22.07 1.05 -11.03
CA SER A 134 22.45 1.74 -12.26
C SER A 134 22.53 3.26 -12.07
N LEU A 135 21.57 3.84 -11.36
CA LEU A 135 21.57 5.27 -11.03
C LEU A 135 22.78 5.65 -10.18
N MET A 136 23.07 4.88 -9.12
CA MET A 136 24.27 5.09 -8.29
C MET A 136 25.56 4.96 -9.11
N HIS A 137 25.66 3.95 -9.96
CA HIS A 137 26.83 3.77 -10.82
C HIS A 137 27.01 4.94 -11.78
N LYS A 138 25.93 5.42 -12.39
CA LYS A 138 25.93 6.59 -13.28
C LYS A 138 26.34 7.86 -12.53
N GLU A 139 25.83 8.07 -11.32
CA GLU A 139 26.19 9.22 -10.50
C GLU A 139 27.66 9.18 -10.08
N MET A 140 28.16 8.03 -9.64
CA MET A 140 29.57 7.83 -9.31
C MET A 140 30.46 8.04 -10.53
N SER A 141 30.11 7.49 -11.70
CA SER A 141 30.84 7.71 -12.95
C SER A 141 30.90 9.20 -13.29
N THR A 142 29.75 9.90 -13.22
CA THR A 142 29.70 11.36 -13.48
C THR A 142 30.57 12.16 -12.51
N LYS A 143 30.65 11.75 -11.24
CA LYS A 143 31.52 12.39 -10.24
C LYS A 143 33.00 12.09 -10.54
N LEU A 144 33.33 10.87 -10.93
CA LEU A 144 34.69 10.49 -11.33
C LEU A 144 35.13 11.24 -12.58
N ASP A 145 34.27 11.38 -13.58
CA ASP A 145 34.57 12.15 -14.80
C ASP A 145 34.91 13.61 -14.45
N LYS A 146 34.13 14.25 -13.57
CA LYS A 146 34.43 15.61 -13.09
C LYS A 146 35.77 15.70 -12.35
N VAL A 147 36.15 14.68 -11.58
CA VAL A 147 37.45 14.63 -10.90
C VAL A 147 38.57 14.44 -11.92
N CYS A 148 38.39 13.56 -12.90
CA CYS A 148 39.32 13.36 -14.01
C CYS A 148 39.52 14.65 -14.81
N ASP A 149 38.43 15.36 -15.14
CA ASP A 149 38.48 16.64 -15.84
C ASP A 149 39.15 17.74 -15.00
N ALA A 150 38.91 17.81 -13.70
CA ALA A 150 39.57 18.76 -12.81
C ALA A 150 41.08 18.50 -12.70
N VAL A 151 41.49 17.23 -12.65
CA VAL A 151 42.90 16.83 -12.59
C VAL A 151 43.59 17.04 -13.94
N ASN A 152 42.95 16.70 -15.06
CA ASN A 152 43.53 16.82 -16.40
C ASN A 152 43.47 18.26 -16.94
N GLY A 153 42.43 19.03 -16.61
CA GLY A 153 42.32 20.44 -16.98
C GLY A 153 43.40 21.30 -16.31
N LYS A 154 43.82 20.95 -15.09
CA LYS A 154 44.99 21.57 -14.44
C LYS A 154 46.31 21.24 -15.14
N LYS A 155 46.44 20.02 -15.66
CA LYS A 155 47.65 19.60 -16.38
C LYS A 155 47.89 20.37 -17.67
N ALA A 156 46.89 20.97 -18.32
CA ALA A 156 47.15 21.77 -19.51
C ALA A 156 47.97 23.04 -19.18
N GLY A 157 47.61 23.74 -18.10
CA GLY A 157 48.38 24.90 -17.62
C GLY A 157 49.69 24.51 -16.94
N GLU A 158 49.67 23.47 -16.09
CA GLU A 158 50.87 22.97 -15.44
C GLU A 158 51.85 22.35 -16.45
N SER A 159 51.40 21.75 -17.56
CA SER A 159 52.30 21.19 -18.57
C SER A 159 53.07 22.27 -19.32
N GLU A 160 52.45 23.42 -19.59
CA GLU A 160 53.10 24.54 -20.26
C GLU A 160 54.10 25.23 -19.31
N GLU A 161 53.72 25.40 -18.03
CA GLU A 161 54.61 25.88 -16.97
C GLU A 161 55.77 24.90 -16.71
N ILE A 162 55.51 23.59 -16.70
CA ILE A 162 56.53 22.54 -16.59
C ILE A 162 57.46 22.56 -17.80
N MET A 163 56.94 22.75 -19.02
CA MET A 163 57.78 22.91 -20.21
C MET A 163 58.66 24.16 -20.11
N ASN A 164 58.13 25.27 -19.62
CA ASN A 164 58.84 26.53 -19.48
C ASN A 164 59.92 26.45 -18.37
N LEU A 165 59.58 25.84 -17.23
CA LEU A 165 60.54 25.56 -16.14
C LEU A 165 61.63 24.59 -16.61
N ASN A 166 61.30 23.56 -17.39
CA ASN A 166 62.30 22.68 -17.98
C ASN A 166 63.24 23.41 -18.94
N ALA A 167 62.71 24.33 -19.77
CA ALA A 167 63.54 25.16 -20.65
C ALA A 167 64.48 26.07 -19.84
N GLN A 168 63.97 26.73 -18.78
CA GLN A 168 64.81 27.55 -17.89
C GLN A 168 65.87 26.74 -17.16
N ILE A 169 65.53 25.53 -16.68
CA ILE A 169 66.49 24.63 -16.03
C ILE A 169 67.60 24.24 -17.01
N GLU A 170 67.27 23.96 -18.27
CA GLU A 170 68.26 23.56 -19.26
C GLU A 170 69.17 24.73 -19.66
N ASP A 171 68.61 25.95 -19.77
CA ASP A 171 69.36 27.18 -20.04
C ASP A 171 70.32 27.51 -18.88
N LEU A 172 69.83 27.42 -17.63
CA LEU A 172 70.66 27.55 -16.43
C LEU A 172 71.75 26.49 -16.36
N ARG A 173 71.44 25.22 -16.68
CA ARG A 173 72.42 24.13 -16.72
C ARG A 173 73.51 24.38 -17.76
N GLN A 174 73.17 24.89 -18.96
CA GLN A 174 74.15 25.26 -19.96
C GLN A 174 75.03 26.43 -19.50
N SER A 175 74.44 27.44 -18.85
CA SER A 175 75.15 28.61 -18.33
C SER A 175 76.13 28.26 -17.18
N LEU A 176 75.73 27.34 -16.29
CA LEU A 176 76.57 26.83 -15.19
C LEU A 176 77.71 25.93 -15.68
N LYS A 177 77.48 25.15 -16.76
CA LYS A 177 78.52 24.32 -17.39
C LYS A 177 79.74 25.12 -17.88
N GLY A 178 79.62 26.44 -18.02
CA GLY A 178 80.70 27.34 -18.42
C GLY A 178 81.48 28.01 -17.28
N LYS A 179 81.02 27.99 -16.03
CA LYS A 179 81.59 28.86 -14.96
C LYS A 179 82.02 28.18 -13.67
N GLN A 180 81.65 26.93 -13.40
CA GLN A 180 82.02 26.30 -12.13
C GLN A 180 82.75 24.98 -12.34
N LYS A 181 84.05 24.99 -12.03
CA LYS A 181 84.79 23.75 -11.85
C LYS A 181 85.67 23.68 -10.61
N VAL A 182 85.74 24.70 -9.73
CA VAL A 182 86.69 24.62 -8.59
C VAL A 182 86.18 25.15 -7.23
N VAL A 183 85.12 25.97 -7.14
CA VAL A 183 84.73 26.61 -5.85
C VAL A 183 83.39 26.12 -5.27
N GLU A 184 82.58 25.39 -6.03
CA GLU A 184 81.17 25.10 -5.68
C GLU A 184 80.97 23.97 -4.64
N ASP A 185 81.89 23.01 -4.55
CA ASP A 185 81.72 21.84 -3.68
C ASP A 185 81.78 22.19 -2.17
N GLU A 186 82.49 23.26 -1.80
CA GLU A 186 82.62 23.68 -0.39
C GLU A 186 81.38 24.46 0.11
N GLU A 187 80.71 25.20 -0.78
CA GLU A 187 79.51 25.96 -0.42
C GLU A 187 78.26 25.08 -0.40
N VAL A 188 78.17 24.12 -1.33
CA VAL A 188 77.06 23.15 -1.40
C VAL A 188 77.02 22.23 -0.18
N THR A 189 78.19 21.82 0.33
CA THR A 189 78.26 21.02 1.57
C THR A 189 77.79 21.81 2.79
N LYS A 190 78.10 23.11 2.87
CA LYS A 190 77.66 24.00 3.96
C LYS A 190 76.16 24.28 3.93
N LEU A 191 75.59 24.57 2.76
CA LEU A 191 74.15 24.80 2.59
C LEU A 191 73.33 23.53 2.87
N ARG A 192 73.84 22.35 2.49
CA ARG A 192 73.17 21.07 2.76
C ARG A 192 73.07 20.78 4.26
N ALA A 193 74.09 21.15 5.05
CA ALA A 193 74.04 21.05 6.51
C ALA A 193 73.01 22.00 7.15
N GLU A 194 72.87 23.21 6.63
CA GLU A 194 71.94 24.22 7.16
C GLU A 194 70.47 23.87 6.85
N VAL A 195 70.18 23.30 5.68
CA VAL A 195 68.85 22.80 5.34
C VAL A 195 68.44 21.64 6.24
N GLU A 196 69.37 20.71 6.53
CA GLU A 196 69.14 19.61 7.48
C GLU A 196 68.86 20.12 8.90
N ARG A 197 69.52 21.20 9.31
CA ARG A 197 69.28 21.87 10.60
C ARG A 197 67.89 22.52 10.66
N LEU A 198 67.48 23.23 9.62
CA LEU A 198 66.17 23.90 9.54
C LEU A 198 65.02 22.90 9.44
N LYS A 199 65.22 21.78 8.73
CA LYS A 199 64.24 20.71 8.60
C LYS A 199 63.95 20.06 9.95
N ARG A 200 65.00 19.75 10.73
CA ARG A 200 64.87 19.24 12.11
C ARG A 200 64.17 20.21 13.07
N GLY A 201 64.28 21.52 12.84
CA GLY A 201 63.56 22.52 13.65
C GLY A 201 62.07 22.65 13.32
N ARG A 202 61.66 22.36 12.07
CA ARG A 202 60.27 22.51 11.62
C ARG A 202 59.36 21.35 12.06
N ASP A 203 59.90 20.14 12.19
CA ASP A 203 59.16 18.95 12.61
C ASP A 203 58.66 19.01 14.07
N VAL A 204 59.20 19.93 14.90
CA VAL A 204 58.83 20.07 16.32
C VAL A 204 57.79 21.16 16.55
N ALA A 205 57.67 22.17 15.68
CA ALA A 205 56.81 23.34 15.92
C ALA A 205 55.51 23.37 15.09
N SER A 206 55.42 22.67 13.96
CA SER A 206 54.25 22.76 13.04
C SER A 206 53.22 21.63 13.19
N THR A 207 53.49 20.63 14.02
CA THR A 207 52.68 19.42 14.10
C THR A 207 51.47 19.58 15.03
N TRP A 208 51.52 20.50 16.00
CA TRP A 208 50.49 20.57 17.04
C TRP A 208 49.17 21.19 16.56
N THR A 209 49.20 22.27 15.76
CA THR A 209 47.98 23.02 15.40
C THR A 209 47.17 22.38 14.28
N THR A 210 47.81 21.63 13.38
CA THR A 210 47.12 20.94 12.28
C THR A 210 46.44 19.66 12.77
N VAL A 211 47.03 18.98 13.76
CA VAL A 211 46.48 17.74 14.32
C VAL A 211 45.20 18.01 15.10
N THR A 212 45.10 19.09 15.88
CA THR A 212 43.87 19.41 16.61
C THR A 212 42.68 19.73 15.70
N ARG A 213 42.92 20.37 14.54
CA ARG A 213 41.85 20.69 13.58
C ARG A 213 41.27 19.44 12.91
N LEU A 214 42.14 18.49 12.56
CA LEU A 214 41.71 17.22 11.93
C LEU A 214 40.88 16.34 12.88
N VAL A 215 41.19 16.36 14.18
CA VAL A 215 40.39 15.64 15.19
C VAL A 215 38.98 16.22 15.28
N SER A 216 38.85 17.56 15.27
CA SER A 216 37.54 18.23 15.28
C SER A 216 36.72 17.95 14.01
N GLU A 217 37.34 17.92 12.84
CA GLU A 217 36.66 17.60 11.57
C GLU A 217 36.16 16.13 11.55
N ALA A 218 36.92 15.19 12.14
CA ALA A 218 36.52 13.80 12.26
C ALA A 218 35.32 13.60 13.20
N GLU A 219 35.26 14.33 14.32
CA GLU A 219 34.14 14.31 15.25
C GLU A 219 32.85 14.89 14.64
N GLU A 220 32.96 15.99 13.89
CA GLU A 220 31.85 16.58 13.12
C GLU A 220 31.29 15.60 12.09
N LEU A 221 32.15 14.92 11.32
CA LEU A 221 31.74 13.88 10.38
C LEU A 221 31.04 12.69 11.08
N ALA A 222 31.53 12.29 12.26
CA ALA A 222 30.89 11.25 13.05
C ALA A 222 29.52 11.68 13.59
N ARG A 223 29.33 12.97 13.92
CA ARG A 223 28.01 13.52 14.29
C ARG A 223 27.06 13.52 13.10
N LEU A 224 27.48 14.06 11.96
CA LEU A 224 26.66 14.12 10.73
C LEU A 224 26.22 12.73 10.25
N ARG A 225 27.09 11.72 10.32
CA ARG A 225 26.72 10.34 9.97
C ARG A 225 25.65 9.77 10.90
N ARG A 226 25.70 10.07 12.20
CA ARG A 226 24.66 9.65 13.15
C ARG A 226 23.32 10.33 12.85
N GLU A 227 23.33 11.63 12.62
CA GLU A 227 22.12 12.38 12.21
C GLU A 227 21.53 11.84 10.89
N GLN A 228 22.37 11.47 9.93
CA GLN A 228 21.93 10.84 8.69
C GLN A 228 21.25 9.47 8.93
N VAL A 229 21.82 8.63 9.79
CA VAL A 229 21.22 7.34 10.14
C VAL A 229 19.90 7.53 10.89
N ASP A 230 19.83 8.51 11.80
CA ASP A 230 18.61 8.78 12.57
C ASP A 230 17.48 9.33 11.67
N THR A 231 17.80 10.25 10.77
CA THR A 231 16.83 10.77 9.79
C THR A 231 16.34 9.67 8.84
N GLN A 232 17.23 8.78 8.40
CA GLN A 232 16.87 7.61 7.60
C GLN A 232 16.02 6.60 8.39
N ALA A 233 16.33 6.36 9.66
CA ALA A 233 15.53 5.51 10.52
C ALA A 233 14.11 6.08 10.74
N ALA A 234 14.01 7.40 10.93
CA ALA A 234 12.74 8.10 11.08
C ALA A 234 11.88 8.04 9.80
N THR A 235 12.47 8.21 8.62
CA THR A 235 11.75 8.10 7.35
C THR A 235 11.29 6.68 7.08
N ASN A 236 12.13 5.67 7.33
CA ASN A 236 11.77 4.26 7.22
C ASN A 236 10.60 3.90 8.16
N LYS A 237 10.61 4.40 9.40
CA LYS A 237 9.50 4.18 10.34
C LYS A 237 8.19 4.80 9.85
N ARG A 238 8.25 6.00 9.24
CA ARG A 238 7.07 6.65 8.65
C ARG A 238 6.54 5.85 7.45
N LEU A 239 7.42 5.31 6.61
CA LEU A 239 7.04 4.47 5.47
C LEU A 239 6.37 3.17 5.94
N ALA A 240 6.96 2.47 6.91
CA ALA A 240 6.36 1.26 7.48
C ALA A 240 4.95 1.53 8.05
N SER A 241 4.76 2.65 8.74
CA SER A 241 3.44 3.03 9.25
C SER A 241 2.42 3.33 8.13
N LEU A 242 2.85 3.93 7.01
CA LEU A 242 1.97 4.16 5.87
C LEU A 242 1.60 2.86 5.16
N GLU A 243 2.54 1.90 5.06
CA GLU A 243 2.29 0.56 4.51
C GLU A 243 1.24 -0.20 5.34
N GLU A 244 1.33 -0.13 6.68
CA GLU A 244 0.30 -0.71 7.57
C GLU A 244 -1.08 -0.11 7.32
N VAL A 245 -1.18 1.21 7.12
CA VAL A 245 -2.45 1.90 6.82
C VAL A 245 -3.00 1.47 5.45
N ILE A 246 -2.14 1.37 4.44
CA ILE A 246 -2.54 0.91 3.09
C ILE A 246 -3.09 -0.52 3.18
N HIS A 247 -2.40 -1.42 3.88
CA HIS A 247 -2.87 -2.80 4.07
C HIS A 247 -4.20 -2.87 4.83
N ALA A 248 -4.37 -2.06 5.88
CA ALA A 248 -5.63 -1.99 6.62
C ALA A 248 -6.79 -1.50 5.74
N LEU A 249 -6.55 -0.48 4.90
CA LEU A 249 -7.55 0.05 3.96
C LEU A 249 -7.89 -0.97 2.87
N GLN A 250 -6.90 -1.65 2.30
CA GLN A 250 -7.12 -2.71 1.31
C GLN A 250 -8.03 -3.81 1.87
N LYS A 251 -7.74 -4.28 3.10
CA LYS A 251 -8.57 -5.27 3.78
C LYS A 251 -10.00 -4.78 4.04
N GLN A 252 -10.18 -3.49 4.33
CA GLN A 252 -11.52 -2.90 4.48
C GLN A 252 -12.28 -2.87 3.15
N CYS A 253 -11.62 -2.55 2.03
CA CYS A 253 -12.23 -2.62 0.71
C CYS A 253 -12.65 -4.04 0.36
N GLU A 254 -11.78 -5.03 0.57
CA GLU A 254 -12.09 -6.45 0.35
C GLU A 254 -13.30 -6.91 1.18
N LEU A 255 -13.37 -6.53 2.46
CA LEU A 255 -14.52 -6.83 3.32
C LEU A 255 -15.80 -6.15 2.83
N ALA A 256 -15.72 -4.90 2.36
CA ALA A 256 -16.86 -4.17 1.82
C ALA A 256 -17.36 -4.80 0.51
N GLU A 257 -16.45 -5.24 -0.36
CA GLU A 257 -16.77 -5.96 -1.60
C GLU A 257 -17.43 -7.31 -1.30
N ALA A 258 -16.86 -8.10 -0.39
CA ALA A 258 -17.44 -9.37 0.03
C ALA A 258 -18.84 -9.19 0.64
N ASN A 259 -19.04 -8.15 1.45
CA ASN A 259 -20.35 -7.81 2.00
C ASN A 259 -21.34 -7.39 0.88
N ALA A 260 -20.90 -6.57 -0.08
CA ALA A 260 -21.73 -6.20 -1.23
C ALA A 260 -22.12 -7.42 -2.09
N GLU A 261 -21.20 -8.38 -2.28
CA GLU A 261 -21.46 -9.65 -2.96
C GLU A 261 -22.49 -10.50 -2.20
N ALA A 262 -22.38 -10.57 -0.87
CA ALA A 262 -23.36 -11.27 -0.03
C ALA A 262 -24.76 -10.64 -0.15
N TRP A 263 -24.86 -9.31 -0.13
CA TRP A 263 -26.12 -8.61 -0.36
C TRP A 263 -26.68 -8.83 -1.76
N ARG A 264 -25.82 -8.87 -2.79
CA ARG A 264 -26.23 -9.18 -4.16
C ARG A 264 -26.78 -10.61 -4.26
N SER A 265 -26.11 -11.56 -3.63
CA SER A 265 -26.52 -12.97 -3.59
C SER A 265 -27.85 -13.16 -2.87
N GLU A 266 -28.06 -12.49 -1.74
CA GLU A 266 -29.33 -12.53 -1.00
C GLU A 266 -30.47 -11.85 -1.78
N ALA A 267 -30.20 -10.75 -2.48
CA ALA A 267 -31.18 -10.08 -3.32
C ALA A 267 -31.62 -10.96 -4.51
N LEU A 268 -30.72 -11.78 -5.05
CA LEU A 268 -30.99 -12.71 -6.15
C LEU A 268 -31.54 -14.07 -5.68
N ARG A 269 -31.65 -14.31 -4.38
CA ARG A 269 -32.07 -15.60 -3.83
C ARG A 269 -33.52 -15.93 -4.25
N PRO A 270 -33.75 -17.09 -4.93
CA PRO A 270 -35.10 -17.52 -5.31
C PRO A 270 -36.01 -17.62 -4.07
N GLY A 271 -37.15 -16.93 -4.10
CA GLY A 271 -38.10 -16.87 -2.99
C GLY A 271 -38.13 -15.53 -2.23
N ASN A 272 -37.21 -14.60 -2.51
CA ASN A 272 -37.33 -13.23 -2.04
C ASN A 272 -38.46 -12.49 -2.83
N LYS A 273 -39.68 -12.50 -2.29
CA LYS A 273 -40.88 -11.90 -2.92
C LYS A 273 -40.90 -10.36 -2.94
N ARG A 274 -39.87 -9.67 -2.45
CA ARG A 274 -39.61 -8.27 -2.83
C ARG A 274 -38.97 -8.21 -4.22
N GLY A 275 -39.52 -9.01 -5.13
CA GLY A 275 -38.96 -9.26 -6.44
C GLY A 275 -38.70 -7.94 -7.14
N SER A 276 -37.54 -7.88 -7.81
CA SER A 276 -37.52 -7.59 -9.24
C SER A 276 -38.78 -6.85 -9.66
N VAL A 277 -38.80 -5.53 -9.46
CA VAL A 277 -39.65 -4.71 -10.31
C VAL A 277 -39.03 -4.92 -11.67
N ALA A 278 -39.56 -5.91 -12.40
CA ALA A 278 -39.34 -5.98 -13.82
C ALA A 278 -39.70 -4.58 -14.30
N ILE A 279 -38.68 -3.83 -14.72
CA ILE A 279 -38.87 -2.64 -15.55
C ILE A 279 -39.33 -3.19 -16.90
N GLY A 280 -40.48 -3.86 -16.92
CA GLY A 280 -41.26 -3.95 -18.13
C GLY A 280 -41.56 -2.51 -18.52
N HIS A 281 -41.41 -2.21 -19.81
CA HIS A 281 -41.70 -0.92 -20.43
C HIS A 281 -42.68 -0.12 -19.58
N THR A 282 -42.16 0.88 -18.84
CA THR A 282 -43.01 1.83 -18.13
C THR A 282 -44.05 2.31 -19.15
N PRO A 283 -45.33 1.95 -19.00
CA PRO A 283 -46.35 2.48 -19.89
C PRO A 283 -46.26 3.99 -19.75
N VAL A 284 -46.19 4.68 -20.89
CA VAL A 284 -46.15 6.14 -20.98
C VAL A 284 -47.28 6.69 -20.11
N THR A 285 -46.95 7.13 -18.90
CA THR A 285 -47.93 7.73 -18.00
C THR A 285 -48.24 9.11 -18.54
N GLU A 286 -49.42 9.25 -19.16
CA GLU A 286 -50.08 10.54 -19.28
C GLU A 286 -50.13 11.20 -17.91
N ALA A 287 -49.56 12.39 -17.86
CA ALA A 287 -49.34 13.17 -16.65
C ALA A 287 -50.66 13.59 -16.01
N ARG A 288 -51.14 12.82 -15.03
CA ARG A 288 -52.12 13.35 -14.07
C ARG A 288 -51.38 14.08 -12.96
N VAL A 289 -51.19 15.37 -13.18
CA VAL A 289 -50.65 16.35 -12.22
C VAL A 289 -51.46 16.26 -10.92
N ARG A 290 -50.89 15.59 -9.90
CA ARG A 290 -51.35 15.74 -8.52
C ARG A 290 -50.65 16.97 -7.92
N PRO A 291 -51.38 17.89 -7.26
CA PRO A 291 -50.81 19.03 -6.57
C PRO A 291 -49.77 18.57 -5.55
N ARG A 292 -48.57 19.13 -5.69
CA ARG A 292 -47.41 18.88 -4.85
C ARG A 292 -47.68 19.48 -3.47
N VAL A 293 -48.12 18.66 -2.52
CA VAL A 293 -48.14 19.05 -1.11
C VAL A 293 -46.73 18.87 -0.58
N THR A 294 -46.01 19.97 -0.46
CA THR A 294 -44.69 20.05 0.19
C THR A 294 -44.90 19.76 1.69
N PRO A 295 -44.36 18.67 2.26
CA PRO A 295 -44.40 18.46 3.70
C PRO A 295 -43.61 19.58 4.38
N ALA A 296 -44.17 20.16 5.44
CA ALA A 296 -43.51 21.19 6.23
C ALA A 296 -42.12 20.72 6.66
N ALA A 297 -41.13 21.58 6.44
CA ALA A 297 -39.73 21.31 6.73
C ALA A 297 -39.55 20.99 8.22
N SER A 298 -39.37 19.71 8.53
CA SER A 298 -38.83 19.29 9.81
C SER A 298 -37.40 19.84 9.92
N PRO A 299 -37.01 20.50 11.02
CA PRO A 299 -35.65 20.98 11.21
C PRO A 299 -34.70 19.78 11.26
N CYS A 300 -34.12 19.43 10.11
CA CYS A 300 -32.99 18.52 10.03
C CYS A 300 -31.83 19.21 10.73
N THR A 301 -31.49 18.74 11.92
CA THR A 301 -30.18 18.96 12.53
C THR A 301 -29.13 18.56 11.49
N VAL A 302 -28.50 19.56 10.87
CA VAL A 302 -27.43 19.36 9.89
C VAL A 302 -26.37 18.51 10.57
N ASN A 303 -26.21 17.29 10.05
CA ASN A 303 -25.34 16.29 10.63
C ASN A 303 -23.92 16.86 10.67
N GLN A 304 -23.41 17.15 11.88
CA GLN A 304 -22.13 17.86 12.09
C GLN A 304 -20.96 17.16 11.37
N GLN A 305 -21.10 15.86 11.14
CA GLN A 305 -20.15 15.06 10.39
C GLN A 305 -20.01 15.50 8.92
N ILE A 306 -21.11 15.92 8.27
CA ILE A 306 -21.10 16.42 6.89
C ILE A 306 -20.38 17.77 6.84
N LYS A 307 -20.59 18.63 7.84
CA LYS A 307 -19.89 19.92 7.95
C LYS A 307 -18.37 19.74 8.01
N GLY A 308 -17.89 18.78 8.81
CA GLY A 308 -16.45 18.46 8.89
C GLY A 308 -15.86 17.83 7.62
N ILE A 309 -16.67 17.16 6.80
CA ILE A 309 -16.23 16.66 5.48
C ILE A 309 -16.09 17.83 4.50
N VAL A 310 -17.08 18.71 4.44
CA VAL A 310 -17.06 19.91 3.57
C VAL A 310 -15.86 20.81 3.88
N GLU A 311 -15.57 21.06 5.16
CA GLU A 311 -14.43 21.88 5.57
C GLU A 311 -13.06 21.27 5.21
N ARG A 312 -12.93 19.93 5.20
CA ARG A 312 -11.69 19.26 4.76
C ARG A 312 -11.49 19.33 3.26
N TYR A 313 -12.54 19.06 2.49
CA TYR A 313 -12.50 19.21 1.03
C TYR A 313 -12.16 20.64 0.62
N GLN A 314 -12.71 21.64 1.32
CA GLN A 314 -12.39 23.04 1.05
C GLN A 314 -10.90 23.34 1.23
N ARG A 315 -10.28 22.87 2.34
CA ARG A 315 -8.85 23.04 2.59
C ARG A 315 -7.97 22.35 1.53
N GLU A 316 -8.38 21.18 1.05
CA GLU A 316 -7.64 20.46 0.02
C GLU A 316 -7.70 21.17 -1.34
N VAL A 317 -8.87 21.72 -1.69
CA VAL A 317 -9.02 22.56 -2.89
C VAL A 317 -8.15 23.81 -2.81
N ASP A 318 -8.07 24.46 -1.66
CA ASP A 318 -7.26 25.66 -1.51
C ASP A 318 -5.76 25.36 -1.58
N LEU A 319 -5.30 24.24 -0.98
CA LEU A 319 -3.92 23.75 -1.13
C LEU A 319 -3.58 23.44 -2.60
N GLN A 320 -4.50 22.81 -3.33
CA GLN A 320 -4.33 22.54 -4.76
C GLN A 320 -4.28 23.81 -5.61
N LYS A 321 -4.96 24.89 -5.18
CA LYS A 321 -4.86 26.21 -5.84
C LYS A 321 -3.53 26.89 -5.56
N GLU A 322 -3.04 26.85 -4.32
CA GLU A 322 -1.72 27.40 -3.95
C GLU A 322 -0.59 26.70 -4.71
N MET A 323 -0.67 25.38 -4.88
CA MET A 323 0.33 24.62 -5.64
C MET A 323 0.36 24.92 -7.15
N ARG A 324 -0.66 25.58 -7.69
CA ARG A 324 -0.73 25.95 -9.12
C ARG A 324 -0.26 27.37 -9.41
N LEU A 325 0.07 28.15 -8.38
CA LEU A 325 0.68 29.48 -8.47
C LEU A 325 2.20 29.37 -8.31
#